data_AF-A0A4Y8CG55-F1
#
_entry.id   AF-A0A4Y8CG55-F1
#
_cell.length_a   1.000
_cell.length_b   1.000
_cell.length_c   1.000
_cell.angle_alpha   90.00
_cell.angle_beta   90.00
_cell.angle_gamma   90.00
#
_symmetry.space_group_name_H-M   'P 1'
#
loop_
_entity.id
_entity.type
_entity.pdbx_description
1 polymer ?
#
loop_
_entity_poly.entity_id
_entity_poly.type
_entity_poly.pdbx_seq_one_letter_code
_entity_poly.pdbx_strand_id
1 'polypeptide(L)' 'MTLKEQILNDIKEAMKQKDDFKRDSLRTLNAAFKQIEVDERIELDNER' A
#
# COMPACT_ATOMS: atom_id res chain seq x y z
N MET A 1 4.70 0.89 -13.30
CA MET A 1 3.97 0.91 -12.02
C MET A 1 4.92 0.44 -10.95
N THR A 2 5.15 1.23 -9.92
CA THR A 2 5.83 0.78 -8.71
C THR A 2 4.89 -0.14 -7.91
N LEU A 3 5.42 -0.98 -7.03
CA LEU A 3 4.62 -1.83 -6.16
C LEU A 3 3.64 -1.01 -5.31
N LYS A 4 4.08 0.18 -4.87
CA LYS A 4 3.25 1.16 -4.17
C LYS A 4 2.08 1.66 -5.01
N GLU A 5 2.33 2.04 -6.26
CA GLU A 5 1.28 2.46 -7.19
C GLU A 5 0.26 1.34 -7.41
N GLN A 6 0.73 0.10 -7.53
CA GLN A 6 -0.14 -1.07 -7.65
C GLN A 6 -1.02 -1.25 -6.41
N ILE A 7 -0.47 -1.20 -5.20
CA ILE A 7 -1.23 -1.32 -3.95
C ILE A 7 -2.29 -0.22 -3.83
N LEU A 8 -1.95 1.02 -4.19
CA LEU A 8 -2.91 2.13 -4.18
C LEU A 8 -4.05 1.93 -5.20
N ASN A 9 -3.76 1.34 -6.35
CA ASN A 9 -4.77 0.98 -7.35
C ASN A 9 -5.65 -0.17 -6.86
N ASP A 10 -5.05 -1.22 -6.28
CA ASP A 10 -5.76 -2.37 -5.74
C ASP A 10 -6.69 -1.98 -4.58
N ILE A 11 -6.30 -0.99 -3.75
CA ILE A 11 -7.18 -0.42 -2.72
C ILE A 11 -8.42 0.22 -3.37
N LYS A 12 -8.24 0.99 -4.44
CA LYS A 12 -9.35 1.64 -5.16
C LYS A 12 -10.26 0.58 -5.81
N GLU A 13 -9.69 -0.48 -6.37
CA GLU A 13 -10.47 -1.58 -6.92
C GLU A 13 -11.24 -2.34 -5.84
N ALA A 14 -10.62 -2.65 -4.71
CA ALA A 14 -11.28 -3.29 -3.57
C ALA A 14 -12.44 -2.42 -3.04
N MET A 15 -12.27 -1.10 -3.01
CA MET A 15 -13.35 -0.16 -2.67
C MET A 15 -14.52 -0.22 -3.68
N LYS A 16 -14.22 -0.27 -4.98
CA LYS A 16 -15.25 -0.39 -6.04
C LYS A 16 -16.02 -1.71 -5.94
N GLN A 17 -15.33 -2.79 -5.65
CA GLN A 17 -15.91 -4.13 -5.52
C GLN A 17 -16.56 -4.38 -4.15
N LYS A 18 -16.43 -3.44 -3.20
CA LYS A 18 -16.85 -3.60 -1.80
C LYS A 18 -16.21 -4.83 -1.13
N ASP A 19 -14.97 -5.13 -1.51
CA ASP A 19 -14.16 -6.17 -0.88
C ASP A 19 -13.44 -5.56 0.33
N ASP A 20 -14.12 -5.58 1.48
CA ASP A 20 -13.63 -4.99 2.71
C ASP A 20 -12.36 -5.70 3.23
N PHE A 21 -12.29 -7.04 3.10
CA PHE A 21 -11.15 -7.81 3.57
C PHE A 21 -9.88 -7.47 2.78
N LYS A 22 -9.96 -7.45 1.44
CA LYS A 22 -8.83 -7.08 0.58
C LYS A 22 -8.42 -5.63 0.81
N ARG A 23 -9.39 -4.71 0.92
CA ARG A 23 -9.13 -3.29 1.18
C ARG A 23 -8.37 -3.09 2.49
N ASP A 24 -8.81 -3.71 3.56
CA ASP A 24 -8.24 -3.47 4.90
C ASP A 24 -6.85 -4.13 5.02
N SER A 25 -6.66 -5.29 4.40
CA SER A 25 -5.34 -5.93 4.26
C SER A 25 -4.35 -5.03 3.52
N LEU A 26 -4.74 -4.49 2.36
CA LEU A 26 -3.90 -3.60 1.56
C LEU A 26 -3.62 -2.26 2.25
N ARG A 27 -4.58 -1.71 3.00
CA ARG A 27 -4.37 -0.49 3.81
C ARG A 27 -3.37 -0.72 4.93
N THR A 28 -3.44 -1.87 5.59
CA THR A 28 -2.49 -2.27 6.63
C THR A 28 -1.08 -2.37 6.05
N LEU A 29 -0.93 -3.03 4.89
CA LEU A 29 0.35 -3.11 4.18
C LEU A 29 0.90 -1.73 3.81
N ASN A 30 0.07 -0.86 3.23
CA ASN A 30 0.49 0.50 2.87
C ASN A 30 0.87 1.35 4.08
N ALA A 31 0.23 1.15 5.24
CA ALA A 31 0.61 1.80 6.48
C ALA A 31 1.98 1.33 6.99
N ALA A 32 2.27 0.02 6.91
CA ALA A 32 3.58 -0.53 7.28
C ALA A 32 4.71 0.05 6.41
N PHE A 33 4.49 0.20 5.10
CA PHE A 33 5.46 0.87 4.23
C PHE A 33 5.71 2.33 4.62
N LYS A 34 4.64 3.09 4.89
CA LYS A 34 4.80 4.47 5.36
C LYS A 34 5.54 4.55 6.69
N GLN A 35 5.34 3.59 7.59
CA GLN A 35 6.02 3.55 8.87
C GLN A 35 7.54 3.42 8.67
N ILE A 36 7.99 2.49 7.81
CA ILE A 36 9.41 2.30 7.47
C ILE A 36 10.00 3.57 6.86
N GLU A 37 9.30 4.22 5.93
CA GLU A 37 9.75 5.47 5.30
C GLU A 37 9.95 6.60 6.30
N VAL A 38 9.03 6.74 7.26
CA VAL A 38 9.11 7.75 8.31
C VAL A 38 10.24 7.42 9.28
N ASP A 39 10.37 6.15 9.67
CA ASP A 39 11.36 5.69 10.64
C ASP A 39 12.79 5.82 10.10
N GLU A 40 13.00 5.47 8.84
CA GLU A 40 14.32 5.50 8.20
C GLU A 40 14.60 6.80 7.45
N ARG A 41 13.58 7.66 7.27
CA ARG A 41 13.64 8.90 6.47
C ARG A 41 14.05 8.67 5.02
N ILE A 42 13.42 7.68 4.40
CA ILE A 42 13.67 7.23 3.03
C ILE A 42 12.37 7.23 2.23
N GLU A 43 12.49 7.12 0.91
CA GLU A 43 11.40 6.65 0.07
C GLU A 43 11.62 5.17 -0.23
N LEU A 44 10.61 4.34 0.02
CA LEU A 44 10.65 2.92 -0.32
C LEU A 44 10.49 2.75 -1.84
N ASP A 45 11.52 2.22 -2.48
CA ASP A 45 11.50 1.79 -3.87
C ASP A 45 11.38 0.26 -3.97
N ASN A 46 11.27 -0.24 -5.21
CA ASN A 46 11.09 -1.68 -5.44
C ASN A 46 12.37 -2.51 -5.23
N GLU A 47 13.51 -1.87 -4.98
CA GLU A 47 14.83 -2.54 -4.89
C GLU A 47 15.27 -2.75 -3.44
N ARG A 48 14.50 -2.24 -2.48
CA ARG A 48 14.72 -2.33 -1.05
C ARG A 48 13.70 -3.24 -0.37
#